data_AF-A0ABC8UZI2-F1
#
_entry.id   AF-A0ABC8UZI2-F1
#
_cell.length_a   1.000
_cell.length_b   1.000
_cell.length_c   1.000
_cell.angle_alpha   90.00
_cell.angle_beta   90.00
_cell.angle_gamma   90.00
#
_symmetry.space_group_name_H-M   'P 1'
#
loop_
_entity.id
_entity.type
_entity.pdbx_description
1 polymer ?
#
loop_
_entity_poly.entity_id
_entity_poly.type
_entity_poly.pdbx_seq_one_letter_code
_entity_poly.pdbx_strand_id
1 'polypeptide(L)'
;MVSYLSVYKNETVLVTGHENGVILMHRLWEVPNGEELSLLRMETVREFTSLEGGEGGLPITILEVHHVGRVRYILSIDSSGKIRVFRETGRQHGLAVPTSRPLVFLKQRLMFLTETGAGSLDLRKMKIRESECEGLNNSVAKNYVFDATERSKAYGFTSEGDLIHVFLLGDTMNFKCRVRSKRKVDMNEPLALQAIKGYLLFVNQEKVYVYNVSSHHYVRAGGPRLLFSACLEEIIASFINGQAVDIDAVKRRVIPSIATDHEKLVILNLGSGFVGMYRSNLPLFKGEFNSMQWISSILFFILFLFGAWQFFANKKEALTSWGPDDPFTSTSATNGAPLGSGSGDRSFTDSSARNADIMDLRGGGLRGPSRRYVSPSQYPDGSASSHRPISVDTNSRPASVDPNFRAASELKFRGSNLESADFLKEERLHL
;
A
#
# COMPACT_ATOMS: atom_id res chain seq x y z
N MET A 1 5.66 -16.99 11.06
CA MET A 1 5.35 -16.69 12.48
C MET A 1 4.74 -15.30 12.56
N VAL A 2 3.74 -15.08 13.40
CA VAL A 2 3.06 -13.79 13.57
C VAL A 2 2.57 -13.63 15.01
N SER A 3 2.60 -12.42 15.57
CA SER A 3 2.17 -12.13 16.95
C SER A 3 1.16 -10.99 17.04
N TYR A 4 0.36 -10.97 18.10
CA TYR A 4 -0.57 -9.90 18.43
C TYR A 4 -0.89 -9.89 19.93
N LEU A 5 -1.26 -8.72 20.47
CA LEU A 5 -1.65 -8.59 21.88
C LEU A 5 -2.97 -9.33 22.16
N SER A 6 -3.01 -10.03 23.30
CA SER A 6 -4.23 -10.66 23.82
C SER A 6 -5.30 -9.61 24.16
N VAL A 7 -6.51 -10.06 24.45
CA VAL A 7 -7.56 -9.19 25.04
C VAL A 7 -7.26 -8.93 26.53
N TYR A 8 -6.58 -9.89 27.18
CA TYR A 8 -6.05 -9.73 28.52
C TYR A 8 -4.73 -8.95 28.47
N LYS A 9 -4.61 -7.90 29.29
CA LYS A 9 -3.37 -7.14 29.40
C LYS A 9 -2.28 -8.02 30.01
N ASN A 10 -1.03 -7.80 29.58
CA ASN A 10 0.17 -8.57 29.93
C ASN A 10 0.34 -9.92 29.20
N GLU A 11 -0.46 -10.19 28.16
CA GLU A 11 -0.33 -11.39 27.33
C GLU A 11 -0.15 -11.06 25.83
N THR A 12 0.75 -11.78 25.17
CA THR A 12 0.92 -11.78 23.71
C THR A 12 0.55 -13.15 23.16
N VAL A 13 -0.25 -13.20 22.10
CA VAL A 13 -0.51 -14.42 21.34
C VAL A 13 0.50 -14.52 20.22
N LEU A 14 1.12 -15.68 20.07
CA LEU A 14 2.07 -16.02 19.01
C LEU A 14 1.51 -17.18 18.18
N VAL A 15 1.47 -17.02 16.86
CA VAL A 15 1.09 -18.09 15.94
C VAL A 15 2.32 -18.54 15.15
N THR A 16 2.61 -19.83 15.23
CA THR A 16 3.69 -20.49 14.48
C THR A 16 3.08 -21.35 13.37
N GLY A 17 3.79 -21.45 12.25
CA GLY A 17 3.46 -22.32 11.13
C GLY A 17 4.71 -23.12 10.78
N HIS A 18 4.55 -24.40 10.51
CA HIS A 18 5.63 -25.38 10.52
C HIS A 18 5.84 -26.02 9.13
N GLU A 19 6.96 -26.71 8.97
CA GLU A 19 7.35 -27.37 7.71
C GLU A 19 6.43 -28.53 7.34
N ASN A 20 5.85 -29.22 8.33
CA ASN A 20 4.82 -30.24 8.16
C ASN A 20 3.39 -29.66 7.99
N GLY A 21 3.28 -28.35 7.69
CA GLY A 21 2.02 -27.64 7.50
C GLY A 21 1.15 -27.45 8.75
N VAL A 22 1.60 -27.91 9.93
CA VAL A 22 0.92 -27.66 11.20
C VAL A 22 1.00 -26.18 11.57
N ILE A 23 -0.02 -25.66 12.24
CA ILE A 23 -0.07 -24.29 12.75
C ILE A 23 -0.47 -24.37 14.22
N LEU A 24 0.31 -23.73 15.09
CA LEU A 24 0.10 -23.71 16.54
C LEU A 24 -0.11 -22.29 17.04
N MET A 25 -0.99 -22.14 18.03
CA MET A 25 -1.20 -20.91 18.79
C MET A 25 -0.59 -21.06 20.18
N HIS A 26 0.28 -20.13 20.53
CA HIS A 26 0.90 -20.06 21.84
C HIS A 26 0.54 -18.74 22.53
N ARG A 27 0.54 -18.77 23.86
CA ARG A 27 0.32 -17.62 24.73
C ARG A 27 1.63 -17.35 25.45
N LEU A 28 2.11 -16.11 25.37
CA LEU A 28 3.35 -15.64 25.97
C LEU A 28 3.02 -14.57 27.00
N TRP A 29 3.60 -14.68 28.19
CA TRP A 29 3.44 -13.69 29.26
C TRP A 29 4.67 -13.66 30.15
N GLU A 30 4.89 -12.52 30.79
CA GLU A 30 5.93 -12.36 31.79
C GLU A 30 5.42 -12.80 33.16
N VAL A 31 6.23 -13.60 33.86
CA VAL A 31 6.04 -13.93 35.28
C VAL A 31 7.12 -13.19 36.07
N PRO A 32 6.79 -12.34 37.04
CA PRO A 32 7.79 -11.71 37.89
C PRO A 32 8.50 -12.79 38.72
N ASN A 33 9.83 -12.87 38.62
CA ASN A 33 10.64 -13.54 39.63
C ASN A 33 10.91 -12.55 40.78
N GLY A 34 11.26 -13.05 41.97
CA GLY A 34 11.36 -12.22 43.19
C GLY A 34 12.46 -11.16 43.22
N GLU A 35 13.32 -11.09 42.20
CA GLU A 35 14.55 -10.29 42.15
C GLU A 35 14.67 -9.63 40.75
N GLU A 36 13.97 -8.51 40.56
CA GLU A 36 14.00 -7.56 39.40
C GLU A 36 13.83 -8.12 37.96
N LEU A 37 13.88 -9.43 37.75
CA LEU A 37 13.88 -10.10 36.45
C LEU A 37 12.51 -10.74 36.16
N SER A 38 11.89 -10.38 35.05
CA SER A 38 10.72 -11.09 34.54
C SER A 38 11.13 -12.32 33.72
N LEU A 39 10.51 -13.46 34.00
CA LEU A 39 10.69 -14.70 33.24
C LEU A 39 9.56 -14.84 32.22
N LEU A 40 9.92 -14.79 30.93
CA LEU A 40 8.98 -15.01 29.84
C LEU A 40 8.55 -16.49 29.79
N ARG A 41 7.27 -16.76 30.03
CA ARG A 41 6.66 -18.08 29.82
C ARG A 41 5.96 -18.17 28.48
N MET A 42 5.90 -19.38 27.93
CA MET A 42 5.23 -19.71 26.69
C MET A 42 4.46 -21.02 26.85
N GLU A 43 3.18 -21.01 26.48
CA GLU A 43 2.25 -22.15 26.56
C GLU A 43 1.61 -22.39 25.19
N THR A 44 1.58 -23.62 24.70
CA THR A 44 0.82 -23.97 23.48
C THR A 44 -0.65 -24.17 23.85
N VAL A 45 -1.50 -23.22 23.44
CA VAL A 45 -2.92 -23.17 23.82
C VAL A 45 -3.83 -23.84 22.77
N ARG A 46 -3.38 -23.96 21.51
CA ARG A 46 -4.21 -24.51 20.42
C ARG A 46 -3.40 -25.00 19.23
N GLU A 47 -3.91 -26.02 18.55
CA GLU A 47 -3.54 -26.41 17.19
C GLU A 47 -4.68 -26.06 16.22
N PHE A 48 -4.35 -25.65 14.99
CA PHE A 48 -5.34 -25.34 13.96
C PHE A 48 -5.57 -26.54 13.03
N THR A 49 -6.61 -27.31 13.32
CA THR A 49 -6.95 -28.52 12.55
C THR A 49 -7.48 -28.18 11.16
N SER A 50 -6.86 -28.76 10.12
CA SER A 50 -7.39 -28.81 8.74
C SER A 50 -8.65 -29.68 8.68
N LEU A 51 -9.63 -29.31 7.83
CA LEU A 51 -10.79 -30.15 7.53
C LEU A 51 -10.49 -31.20 6.43
N GLU A 52 -9.46 -30.95 5.61
CA GLU A 52 -8.93 -31.94 4.66
C GLU A 52 -7.98 -32.88 5.41
N GLY A 53 -8.47 -34.09 5.74
CA GLY A 53 -7.73 -35.12 6.47
C GLY A 53 -6.80 -35.96 5.59
N GLY A 54 -5.87 -35.32 4.88
CA GLY A 54 -4.79 -35.98 4.14
C GLY A 54 -3.47 -35.99 4.92
N GLU A 55 -2.63 -37.01 4.70
CA GLU A 55 -1.28 -37.07 5.28
C GLU A 55 -0.41 -35.90 4.79
N GLY A 56 0.40 -35.35 5.70
CA GLY A 56 1.43 -34.36 5.37
C GLY A 56 0.89 -32.98 4.96
N GLY A 57 0.88 -32.03 5.89
CA GLY A 57 0.72 -30.63 5.52
C GLY A 57 1.96 -30.13 4.75
N LEU A 58 1.74 -29.33 3.71
CA LEU A 58 2.83 -28.65 3.00
C LEU A 58 3.40 -27.49 3.85
N PRO A 59 4.70 -27.15 3.73
CA PRO A 59 5.35 -26.11 4.54
C PRO A 59 4.61 -24.77 4.51
N ILE A 60 4.30 -24.21 5.68
CA ILE A 60 3.67 -22.88 5.79
C ILE A 60 4.70 -21.79 5.46
N THR A 61 4.54 -21.16 4.30
CA THR A 61 5.46 -20.12 3.80
C THR A 61 5.03 -18.71 4.20
N ILE A 62 3.73 -18.45 4.35
CA ILE A 62 3.18 -17.16 4.82
C ILE A 62 2.13 -17.43 5.90
N LEU A 63 2.15 -16.62 6.96
CA LEU A 63 1.21 -16.71 8.09
C LEU A 63 0.93 -15.30 8.62
N GLU A 64 -0.33 -14.86 8.54
CA GLU A 64 -0.76 -13.48 8.81
C GLU A 64 -2.07 -13.43 9.61
N VAL A 65 -2.32 -12.30 10.28
CA VAL A 65 -3.51 -12.11 11.13
C VAL A 65 -4.28 -10.87 10.67
N HIS A 66 -5.49 -11.11 10.14
CA HIS A 66 -6.38 -10.06 9.68
C HIS A 66 -7.55 -9.87 10.64
N HIS A 67 -7.76 -8.62 11.08
CA HIS A 67 -8.88 -8.25 11.94
C HIS A 67 -10.06 -7.74 11.11
N VAL A 68 -11.23 -8.37 11.24
CA VAL A 68 -12.44 -8.04 10.48
C VAL A 68 -13.62 -7.87 11.45
N GLY A 69 -14.03 -6.61 11.64
CA GLY A 69 -15.09 -6.23 12.59
C GLY A 69 -14.63 -6.38 14.05
N ARG A 70 -14.90 -7.56 14.63
CA ARG A 70 -14.42 -7.98 15.97
C ARG A 70 -13.78 -9.37 15.96
N VAL A 71 -13.57 -9.96 14.77
CA VAL A 71 -13.07 -11.34 14.61
C VAL A 71 -11.66 -11.29 14.03
N ARG A 72 -10.72 -11.98 14.68
CA ARG A 72 -9.39 -12.24 14.13
C ARG A 72 -9.44 -13.51 13.28
N TYR A 73 -8.95 -13.39 12.05
CA TYR A 73 -8.73 -14.52 11.15
C TYR A 73 -7.24 -14.76 10.99
N ILE A 74 -6.83 -16.01 11.16
CA ILE A 74 -5.47 -16.47 10.89
C ILE A 74 -5.48 -16.97 9.45
N LEU A 75 -4.67 -16.35 8.60
CA LEU A 75 -4.48 -16.73 7.21
C LEU A 75 -3.13 -17.44 7.09
N SER A 76 -3.10 -18.62 6.49
CA SER A 76 -1.88 -19.37 6.23
C SER A 76 -1.81 -19.81 4.78
N ILE A 77 -0.60 -19.81 4.23
CA ILE A 77 -0.34 -20.18 2.83
C ILE A 77 0.78 -21.19 2.81
N ASP A 78 0.47 -22.38 2.32
CA ASP A 78 1.46 -23.44 2.17
C ASP A 78 2.29 -23.25 0.88
N SER A 79 3.31 -24.10 0.67
CA SER A 79 4.22 -23.99 -0.48
C SER A 79 3.55 -24.09 -1.84
N SER A 80 2.31 -24.61 -1.93
CA SER A 80 1.51 -24.64 -3.16
C SER A 80 0.77 -23.34 -3.47
N GLY A 81 0.78 -22.36 -2.54
CA GLY A 81 0.01 -21.13 -2.65
C GLY A 81 -1.46 -21.25 -2.17
N LYS A 82 -1.91 -22.44 -1.77
CA LYS A 82 -3.24 -22.71 -1.20
C LYS A 82 -3.44 -21.89 0.09
N ILE A 83 -4.43 -21.00 0.08
CA ILE A 83 -4.78 -20.13 1.23
C ILE A 83 -5.80 -20.85 2.11
N ARG A 84 -5.39 -21.19 3.34
CA ARG A 84 -6.27 -21.71 4.39
C ARG A 84 -6.61 -20.56 5.34
N VAL A 85 -7.88 -20.45 5.73
CA VAL A 85 -8.33 -19.42 6.68
C VAL A 85 -8.92 -20.09 7.91
N PHE A 86 -8.46 -19.67 9.08
CA PHE A 86 -8.96 -20.13 10.37
C PHE A 86 -9.50 -18.97 11.19
N ARG A 87 -10.39 -19.27 12.14
CA ARG A 87 -10.78 -18.34 13.21
C ARG A 87 -9.83 -18.51 14.38
N GLU A 88 -9.69 -17.49 15.21
CA GLU A 88 -8.97 -17.53 16.50
C GLU A 88 -9.39 -18.71 17.41
N THR A 89 -10.60 -19.27 17.20
CA THR A 89 -11.10 -20.50 17.83
C THR A 89 -10.45 -21.81 17.34
N GLY A 90 -9.46 -21.77 16.44
CA GLY A 90 -8.79 -22.94 15.84
C GLY A 90 -9.50 -23.53 14.63
N ARG A 91 -10.83 -23.43 14.57
CA ARG A 91 -11.63 -24.01 13.48
C ARG A 91 -11.34 -23.33 12.14
N GLN A 92 -11.09 -24.14 11.10
CA GLN A 92 -11.02 -23.69 9.72
C GLN A 92 -12.33 -23.01 9.30
N HIS A 93 -12.23 -21.77 8.81
CA HIS A 93 -13.33 -21.01 8.25
C HIS A 93 -13.57 -21.36 6.78
N GLY A 94 -12.49 -21.64 6.03
CA GLY A 94 -12.57 -21.99 4.62
C GLY A 94 -11.22 -22.24 3.97
N LEU A 95 -11.26 -22.38 2.65
CA LEU A 95 -10.12 -22.68 1.78
C LEU A 95 -10.30 -21.90 0.48
N ALA A 96 -9.22 -21.37 -0.08
CA ALA A 96 -9.22 -20.78 -1.42
C ALA A 96 -7.87 -21.05 -2.12
N VAL A 97 -7.91 -21.28 -3.44
CA VAL A 97 -6.73 -21.57 -4.26
C VAL A 97 -6.57 -20.44 -5.29
N PRO A 98 -5.52 -19.60 -5.18
CA PRO A 98 -5.16 -18.59 -6.19
C PRO A 98 -4.75 -19.24 -7.52
N THR A 99 -4.78 -18.49 -8.62
CA THR A 99 -4.10 -18.91 -9.87
C THR A 99 -2.62 -18.53 -9.87
N SER A 100 -2.24 -17.49 -9.14
CA SER A 100 -0.86 -17.01 -8.99
C SER A 100 -0.45 -17.03 -7.53
N ARG A 101 0.73 -17.59 -7.22
CA ARG A 101 1.14 -17.84 -5.82
C ARG A 101 1.26 -16.51 -5.04
N PRO A 102 0.61 -16.36 -3.87
CA PRO A 102 0.74 -15.17 -3.05
C PRO A 102 2.14 -15.07 -2.43
N LEU A 103 2.67 -13.84 -2.38
CA LEU A 103 4.01 -13.54 -1.85
C LEU A 103 3.97 -12.66 -0.59
N VAL A 104 2.98 -11.77 -0.46
CA VAL A 104 2.80 -10.93 0.75
C VAL A 104 1.37 -10.42 0.85
N PHE A 105 0.85 -10.29 2.08
CA PHE A 105 -0.48 -9.77 2.37
C PHE A 105 -0.44 -8.33 2.90
N LEU A 106 -1.43 -7.54 2.49
CA LEU A 106 -1.60 -6.16 2.95
C LEU A 106 -2.33 -6.16 4.30
N LYS A 107 -1.60 -6.22 5.42
CA LYS A 107 -2.14 -6.41 6.80
C LYS A 107 -3.49 -5.74 7.15
N GLN A 108 -3.80 -4.54 6.60
CA GLN A 108 -5.09 -3.85 6.83
C GLN A 108 -6.26 -4.21 5.87
N ARG A 109 -6.05 -5.00 4.82
CA ARG A 109 -7.07 -5.38 3.82
C ARG A 109 -6.87 -6.84 3.38
N LEU A 110 -7.92 -7.54 2.97
CA LEU A 110 -7.80 -8.91 2.46
C LEU A 110 -7.34 -8.90 0.99
N MET A 111 -6.15 -8.35 0.76
CA MET A 111 -5.52 -8.19 -0.54
C MET A 111 -4.04 -8.56 -0.44
N PHE A 112 -3.47 -9.06 -1.53
CA PHE A 112 -2.13 -9.62 -1.56
C PHE A 112 -1.46 -9.39 -2.91
N LEU A 113 -0.12 -9.40 -2.92
CA LEU A 113 0.67 -9.47 -4.15
C LEU A 113 1.01 -10.93 -4.44
N THR A 114 1.13 -11.26 -5.73
CA THR A 114 1.43 -12.60 -6.24
C THR A 114 2.64 -12.57 -7.17
N GLU A 115 3.12 -13.73 -7.57
CA GLU A 115 4.23 -13.89 -8.53
C GLU A 115 4.01 -13.13 -9.86
N THR A 116 2.77 -12.96 -10.34
CA THR A 116 2.45 -12.29 -11.62
C THR A 116 1.53 -11.06 -11.51
N GLY A 117 1.00 -10.77 -10.32
CA GLY A 117 -0.11 -9.82 -10.18
C GLY A 117 -0.45 -9.48 -8.73
N ALA A 118 -1.74 -9.23 -8.48
CA ALA A 118 -2.32 -9.07 -7.16
C ALA A 118 -3.65 -9.81 -7.05
N GLY A 119 -4.08 -10.10 -5.83
CA GLY A 119 -5.37 -10.68 -5.55
C GLY A 119 -6.08 -10.09 -4.34
N SER A 120 -7.36 -10.41 -4.19
CA SER A 120 -8.16 -10.16 -2.99
C SER A 120 -8.96 -11.40 -2.59
N LEU A 121 -9.32 -11.51 -1.31
CA LEU A 121 -10.05 -12.64 -0.74
C LEU A 121 -11.35 -12.17 -0.06
N ASP A 122 -12.51 -12.57 -0.63
CA ASP A 122 -13.81 -12.41 0.02
C ASP A 122 -14.04 -13.54 1.03
N LEU A 123 -13.81 -13.27 2.32
CA LEU A 123 -14.06 -14.23 3.40
C LEU A 123 -15.52 -14.71 3.51
N ARG A 124 -16.50 -13.96 2.99
CA ARG A 124 -17.92 -14.37 3.06
C ARG A 124 -18.24 -15.48 2.06
N LYS A 125 -17.56 -15.48 0.92
CA LYS A 125 -17.77 -16.43 -0.19
C LYS A 125 -16.61 -17.42 -0.37
N MET A 126 -15.50 -17.22 0.35
CA MET A 126 -14.20 -17.87 0.13
C MET A 126 -13.77 -17.84 -1.34
N LYS A 127 -14.02 -16.71 -2.00
CA LYS A 127 -13.64 -16.48 -3.41
C LYS A 127 -12.51 -15.49 -3.51
N ILE A 128 -11.57 -15.80 -4.39
CA ILE A 128 -10.47 -14.92 -4.78
C ILE A 128 -10.90 -14.10 -6.00
N ARG A 129 -10.39 -12.87 -6.09
CA ARG A 129 -10.31 -12.07 -7.32
C ARG A 129 -8.84 -11.83 -7.60
N GLU A 130 -8.41 -11.86 -8.86
CA GLU A 130 -7.02 -11.61 -9.27
C GLU A 130 -6.96 -10.58 -10.40
N SER A 131 -5.83 -9.86 -10.48
CA SER A 131 -5.50 -8.95 -11.58
C SER A 131 -3.99 -8.98 -11.84
N GLU A 132 -3.57 -9.05 -13.10
CA GLU A 132 -2.17 -8.85 -13.51
C GLU A 132 -1.63 -7.49 -13.05
N CYS A 133 -0.31 -7.38 -12.88
CA CYS A 133 0.31 -6.11 -12.49
C CYS A 133 0.78 -5.29 -13.71
N GLU A 134 0.19 -4.12 -13.92
CA GLU A 134 0.54 -3.23 -15.04
C GLU A 134 2.04 -2.86 -14.96
N GLY A 135 2.81 -3.17 -16.00
CA GLY A 135 4.25 -2.87 -16.07
C GLY A 135 5.18 -3.96 -15.54
N LEU A 136 4.66 -5.14 -15.15
CA LEU A 136 5.48 -6.30 -14.80
C LEU A 136 5.98 -7.07 -16.04
N ASN A 137 5.36 -6.87 -17.20
CA ASN A 137 5.83 -7.30 -18.53
C ASN A 137 6.24 -8.79 -18.60
N ASN A 138 5.40 -9.68 -18.07
CA ASN A 138 5.61 -11.13 -17.98
C ASN A 138 6.84 -11.59 -17.17
N SER A 139 7.58 -10.68 -16.53
CA SER A 139 8.58 -11.07 -15.52
C SER A 139 7.89 -11.56 -14.24
N VAL A 140 8.53 -12.47 -13.51
CA VAL A 140 7.95 -13.10 -12.32
C VAL A 140 8.55 -12.44 -11.08
N ALA A 141 7.73 -12.00 -10.14
CA ALA A 141 8.20 -11.53 -8.84
C ALA A 141 8.58 -12.71 -7.94
N LYS A 142 9.74 -12.65 -7.26
CA LYS A 142 10.19 -13.66 -6.30
C LYS A 142 9.80 -13.34 -4.86
N ASN A 143 9.79 -12.06 -4.51
CA ASN A 143 9.49 -11.58 -3.16
C ASN A 143 8.88 -10.17 -3.20
N TYR A 144 8.21 -9.80 -2.12
CA TYR A 144 7.70 -8.44 -1.89
C TYR A 144 7.68 -8.12 -0.39
N VAL A 145 7.83 -6.84 -0.05
CA VAL A 145 7.49 -6.26 1.25
C VAL A 145 6.68 -4.99 1.05
N PHE A 146 5.64 -4.77 1.87
CA PHE A 146 4.91 -3.51 1.90
C PHE A 146 5.68 -2.43 2.68
N ASP A 147 5.56 -1.17 2.24
CA ASP A 147 6.10 -0.01 2.96
C ASP A 147 5.42 0.14 4.33
N ALA A 148 6.22 0.47 5.34
CA ALA A 148 5.77 0.59 6.72
C ALA A 148 4.77 1.73 6.96
N THR A 149 4.93 2.86 6.25
CA THR A 149 4.04 4.03 6.37
C THR A 149 2.99 4.03 5.25
N GLU A 150 3.43 3.92 4.00
CA GLU A 150 2.59 4.04 2.81
C GLU A 150 2.06 2.67 2.39
N ARG A 151 1.23 2.02 3.21
CA ARG A 151 0.86 0.59 3.10
C ARG A 151 0.28 0.09 1.75
N SER A 152 -0.11 0.96 0.82
CA SER A 152 -0.45 0.59 -0.56
C SER A 152 0.77 0.43 -1.49
N LYS A 153 1.97 0.73 -1.01
CA LYS A 153 3.26 0.70 -1.69
C LYS A 153 4.02 -0.58 -1.30
N ALA A 154 4.64 -1.22 -2.27
CA ALA A 154 5.47 -2.40 -2.06
C ALA A 154 6.77 -2.34 -2.87
N TYR A 155 7.76 -3.07 -2.39
CA TYR A 155 9.06 -3.26 -3.01
C TYR A 155 9.35 -4.75 -3.11
N GLY A 156 9.99 -5.19 -4.19
CA GLY A 156 10.28 -6.60 -4.44
C GLY A 156 11.31 -6.79 -5.53
N PHE A 157 11.70 -8.03 -5.78
CA PHE A 157 12.63 -8.40 -6.84
C PHE A 157 12.00 -9.35 -7.86
N THR A 158 12.33 -9.16 -9.14
CA THR A 158 11.97 -10.13 -10.20
C THR A 158 12.91 -11.33 -10.21
N SER A 159 12.52 -12.38 -10.91
CA SER A 159 13.36 -13.53 -11.28
C SER A 159 14.60 -13.14 -12.09
N GLU A 160 14.61 -11.95 -12.70
CA GLU A 160 15.71 -11.38 -13.49
C GLU A 160 16.68 -10.53 -12.63
N GLY A 161 16.37 -10.34 -11.34
CA GLY A 161 17.17 -9.53 -10.41
C GLY A 161 16.82 -8.03 -10.37
N ASP A 162 15.77 -7.59 -11.08
CA ASP A 162 15.35 -6.19 -11.06
C ASP A 162 14.60 -5.84 -9.76
N LEU A 163 15.00 -4.74 -9.13
CA LEU A 163 14.26 -4.12 -8.04
C LEU A 163 13.03 -3.40 -8.59
N ILE A 164 11.85 -3.86 -8.19
CA ILE A 164 10.55 -3.30 -8.57
C ILE A 164 9.91 -2.53 -7.40
N HIS A 165 9.27 -1.43 -7.75
CA HIS A 165 8.43 -0.60 -6.87
C HIS A 165 7.00 -0.66 -7.41
N VAL A 166 6.06 -1.12 -6.59
CA VAL A 166 4.70 -1.48 -6.98
C VAL A 166 3.69 -0.75 -6.10
N PHE A 167 2.57 -0.33 -6.68
CA PHE A 167 1.38 0.06 -5.91
C PHE A 167 0.26 -0.95 -6.07
N LEU A 168 -0.41 -1.26 -4.96
CA LEU A 168 -1.68 -1.97 -4.88
C LEU A 168 -2.74 -0.98 -4.38
N LEU A 169 -3.47 -0.37 -5.31
CA LEU A 169 -4.49 0.65 -5.04
C LEU A 169 -5.90 0.06 -5.10
N GLY A 170 -6.85 0.69 -4.41
CA GLY A 170 -8.27 0.27 -4.40
C GLY A 170 -8.67 -0.60 -3.21
N ASP A 171 -9.77 -1.32 -3.35
CA ASP A 171 -10.40 -2.14 -2.30
C ASP A 171 -10.55 -3.62 -2.72
N THR A 172 -11.06 -4.46 -1.81
CA THR A 172 -11.20 -5.91 -2.03
C THR A 172 -12.13 -6.30 -3.18
N MET A 173 -12.95 -5.39 -3.69
CA MET A 173 -13.80 -5.60 -4.86
C MET A 173 -13.18 -5.02 -6.13
N ASN A 174 -12.56 -3.85 -6.03
CA ASN A 174 -11.98 -3.08 -7.13
C ASN A 174 -10.56 -2.62 -6.76
N PHE A 175 -9.55 -3.40 -7.13
CA PHE A 175 -8.15 -3.04 -6.94
C PHE A 175 -7.39 -2.99 -8.27
N LYS A 176 -6.22 -2.33 -8.26
CA LYS A 176 -5.29 -2.32 -9.39
C LYS A 176 -3.85 -2.41 -8.90
N CYS A 177 -3.10 -3.35 -9.46
CA CYS A 177 -1.66 -3.46 -9.30
C CYS A 177 -0.95 -2.69 -10.42
N ARG A 178 0.09 -1.90 -10.07
CA ARG A 178 0.92 -1.19 -11.05
C ARG A 178 2.37 -1.04 -10.58
N VAL A 179 3.31 -1.49 -11.41
CA VAL A 179 4.74 -1.19 -11.28
C VAL A 179 4.98 0.27 -11.64
N ARG A 180 5.71 1.00 -10.79
CA ARG A 180 6.08 2.42 -10.98
C ARG A 180 7.51 2.62 -11.45
N SER A 181 8.41 1.73 -11.04
CA SER A 181 9.79 1.68 -11.52
C SER A 181 10.31 0.27 -11.40
N LYS A 182 10.84 -0.27 -12.50
CA LYS A 182 11.69 -1.46 -12.55
C LYS A 182 13.12 -0.96 -12.75
N ARG A 183 14.05 -1.38 -11.91
CA ARG A 183 15.46 -0.95 -11.96
C ARG A 183 16.36 -2.17 -11.81
N LYS A 184 17.24 -2.39 -12.78
CA LYS A 184 18.32 -3.37 -12.64
C LYS A 184 19.27 -2.98 -11.51
N VAL A 185 19.59 -3.96 -10.68
CA VAL A 185 20.47 -3.84 -9.52
C VAL A 185 21.47 -4.99 -9.63
N ASP A 186 22.75 -4.67 -9.82
CA ASP A 186 23.79 -5.68 -10.01
C ASP A 186 24.17 -6.30 -8.66
N MET A 187 23.32 -7.22 -8.19
CA MET A 187 23.45 -7.94 -6.91
C MET A 187 23.01 -9.40 -7.07
N ASN A 188 23.61 -10.28 -6.28
CA ASN A 188 23.11 -11.64 -6.08
C ASN A 188 21.75 -11.63 -5.35
N GLU A 189 20.98 -12.70 -5.52
CA GLU A 189 19.61 -12.83 -5.01
C GLU A 189 19.49 -12.53 -3.49
N PRO A 190 18.60 -11.61 -3.08
CA PRO A 190 18.45 -11.24 -1.67
C PRO A 190 17.74 -12.35 -0.90
N LEU A 191 18.37 -12.78 0.20
CA LEU A 191 17.86 -13.86 1.06
C LEU A 191 16.71 -13.40 1.97
N ALA A 192 16.70 -12.11 2.33
CA ALA A 192 15.64 -11.52 3.13
C ALA A 192 15.43 -10.04 2.78
N LEU A 193 14.17 -9.60 2.80
CA LEU A 193 13.69 -8.28 2.41
C LEU A 193 12.73 -7.75 3.49
N GLN A 194 12.99 -6.56 4.02
CA GLN A 194 12.21 -5.94 5.11
C GLN A 194 12.05 -4.43 4.90
N ALA A 195 11.04 -3.83 5.54
CA ALA A 195 10.81 -2.40 5.51
C ALA A 195 10.58 -1.83 6.91
N ILE A 196 11.19 -0.66 7.16
CA ILE A 196 10.91 0.23 8.30
C ILE A 196 10.48 1.61 7.77
N LYS A 197 10.09 2.54 8.65
CA LYS A 197 9.62 3.88 8.25
C LYS A 197 10.66 4.60 7.37
N GLY A 198 10.34 4.77 6.08
CA GLY A 198 11.18 5.47 5.11
C GLY A 198 12.37 4.69 4.54
N TYR A 199 12.62 3.45 4.97
CA TYR A 199 13.77 2.65 4.53
C TYR A 199 13.42 1.21 4.18
N LEU A 200 13.94 0.76 3.05
CA LEU A 200 13.94 -0.63 2.60
C LEU A 200 15.29 -1.26 2.95
N LEU A 201 15.25 -2.43 3.56
CA LEU A 201 16.39 -3.20 4.01
C LEU A 201 16.40 -4.55 3.28
N PHE A 202 17.53 -4.97 2.73
CA PHE A 202 17.70 -6.36 2.31
C PHE A 202 19.09 -6.89 2.59
N VAL A 203 19.18 -8.21 2.70
CA VAL A 203 20.38 -8.93 3.12
C VAL A 203 20.65 -10.05 2.10
N ASN A 204 21.90 -10.13 1.62
CA ASN A 204 22.39 -11.29 0.88
C ASN A 204 23.43 -12.04 1.73
N GLN A 205 24.20 -12.96 1.14
CA GLN A 205 25.18 -13.77 1.89
C GLN A 205 26.36 -12.96 2.46
N GLU A 206 26.65 -11.77 1.92
CA GLU A 206 27.83 -10.96 2.28
C GLU A 206 27.48 -9.65 3.00
N LYS A 207 26.37 -9.02 2.64
CA LYS A 207 26.12 -7.59 2.86
C LYS A 207 24.66 -7.28 3.18
N VAL A 208 24.47 -6.25 4.00
CA VAL A 208 23.20 -5.59 4.27
C VAL A 208 23.13 -4.30 3.46
N TYR A 209 22.02 -4.06 2.77
CA TYR A 209 21.80 -2.87 1.93
C TYR A 209 20.66 -2.03 2.48
N VAL A 210 20.87 -0.71 2.52
CA VAL A 210 19.87 0.25 3.02
C VAL A 210 19.49 1.21 1.90
N TYR A 211 18.22 1.17 1.51
CA TYR A 211 17.65 2.04 0.49
C TYR A 211 16.66 3.03 1.11
N ASN A 212 16.80 4.32 0.81
CA ASN A 212 15.80 5.32 1.10
C ASN A 212 14.59 5.15 0.17
N VAL A 213 13.40 5.08 0.77
CA VAL A 213 12.08 4.96 0.12
C VAL A 213 11.08 6.03 0.57
N SER A 214 11.55 7.08 1.27
CA SER A 214 10.73 8.20 1.76
C SER A 214 10.18 9.13 0.66
N SER A 215 10.27 8.73 -0.62
CA SER A 215 9.67 9.43 -1.74
C SER A 215 8.15 9.27 -1.74
N HIS A 216 7.44 10.38 -1.51
CA HIS A 216 5.98 10.41 -1.51
C HIS A 216 5.35 10.13 -2.87
N HIS A 217 4.12 9.60 -2.83
CA HIS A 217 3.30 9.17 -3.98
C HIS A 217 3.21 10.11 -5.21
N TYR A 218 3.48 11.42 -5.07
CA TYR A 218 3.07 12.44 -6.06
C TYR A 218 4.19 13.32 -6.67
N VAL A 219 5.36 13.45 -6.05
CA VAL A 219 6.26 14.60 -6.36
C VAL A 219 7.30 14.30 -7.45
N ARG A 220 7.74 13.04 -7.62
CA ARG A 220 8.56 12.59 -8.76
C ARG A 220 8.63 11.06 -8.82
N ALA A 221 9.07 10.51 -9.95
CA ALA A 221 9.38 9.07 -10.12
C ALA A 221 10.68 8.66 -9.37
N GLY A 222 10.78 8.99 -8.08
CA GLY A 222 11.87 8.56 -7.21
C GLY A 222 11.64 7.14 -6.73
N GLY A 223 12.10 6.15 -7.48
CA GLY A 223 12.26 4.78 -6.99
C GLY A 223 13.32 4.67 -5.87
N PRO A 224 13.49 3.49 -5.26
CA PRO A 224 14.43 3.28 -4.15
C PRO A 224 15.85 3.79 -4.46
N ARG A 225 16.45 4.50 -3.50
CA ARG A 225 17.82 5.03 -3.60
C ARG A 225 18.71 4.37 -2.56
N LEU A 226 19.70 3.59 -3.00
CA LEU A 226 20.75 3.07 -2.12
C LEU A 226 21.38 4.25 -1.35
N LEU A 227 21.49 4.12 -0.03
CA LEU A 227 22.25 5.04 0.82
C LEU A 227 23.63 4.47 1.10
N PHE A 228 23.69 3.23 1.58
CA PHE A 228 24.91 2.51 1.90
C PHE A 228 24.68 1.00 1.91
N SER A 229 25.77 0.25 1.93
CA SER A 229 25.82 -1.18 2.19
C SER A 229 26.96 -1.47 3.15
N ALA A 230 26.75 -2.33 4.14
CA ALA A 230 27.77 -2.77 5.11
C ALA A 230 27.98 -4.28 5.00
N CYS A 231 29.20 -4.74 5.27
CA CYS A 231 29.52 -6.17 5.23
C CYS A 231 29.00 -6.87 6.49
N LEU A 232 28.50 -8.11 6.36
CA LEU A 232 27.99 -8.86 7.50
C LEU A 232 29.12 -9.22 8.49
N GLU A 233 30.33 -9.46 7.99
CA GLU A 233 31.54 -9.68 8.81
C GLU A 233 31.91 -8.44 9.65
N GLU A 234 31.73 -7.24 9.10
CA GLU A 234 31.96 -5.95 9.77
C GLU A 234 30.88 -5.69 10.85
N ILE A 235 29.62 -6.01 10.53
CA ILE A 235 28.49 -5.99 11.48
C ILE A 235 28.74 -6.97 12.64
N ILE A 236 29.21 -8.19 12.37
CA ILE A 236 29.58 -9.20 13.38
C ILE A 236 30.72 -8.68 14.27
N ALA A 237 31.79 -8.15 13.68
CA ALA A 237 32.93 -7.60 14.42
C ALA A 237 32.53 -6.43 15.36
N SER A 238 31.48 -5.69 15.04
CA SER A 238 30.96 -4.61 15.92
C SER A 238 30.33 -5.11 17.23
N PHE A 239 29.94 -6.40 17.30
CA PHE A 239 29.46 -7.04 18.54
C PHE A 239 30.53 -7.87 19.25
N ILE A 240 31.39 -8.57 18.49
CA ILE A 240 32.34 -9.53 19.06
C ILE A 240 33.68 -8.84 19.36
N ASN A 241 33.76 -8.23 20.55
CA ASN A 241 34.97 -7.59 21.05
C ASN A 241 36.15 -8.60 21.18
N GLY A 242 37.02 -8.63 20.17
CA GLY A 242 38.37 -9.22 20.22
C GLY A 242 38.47 -10.75 20.25
N GLN A 243 37.38 -11.50 20.47
CA GLN A 243 37.41 -12.96 20.34
C GLN A 243 37.36 -13.38 18.87
N ALA A 244 38.46 -13.96 18.39
CA ALA A 244 38.56 -14.55 17.07
C ALA A 244 37.73 -15.85 16.98
N VAL A 245 36.41 -15.71 16.84
CA VAL A 245 35.53 -16.79 16.38
C VAL A 245 35.98 -17.20 14.97
N ASP A 246 36.11 -18.50 14.72
CA ASP A 246 36.50 -19.03 13.41
C ASP A 246 35.46 -18.66 12.34
N ILE A 247 35.78 -17.64 11.53
CA ILE A 247 34.88 -17.05 10.53
C ILE A 247 34.52 -18.09 9.44
N ASP A 248 35.40 -19.07 9.17
CA ASP A 248 35.13 -20.14 8.21
C ASP A 248 34.22 -21.24 8.78
N ALA A 249 34.05 -21.30 10.10
CA ALA A 249 32.95 -22.02 10.73
C ALA A 249 31.63 -21.23 10.63
N VAL A 250 31.65 -19.91 10.84
CA VAL A 250 30.44 -19.04 10.72
C VAL A 250 29.85 -19.09 9.30
N LYS A 251 30.70 -19.10 8.27
CA LYS A 251 30.30 -19.20 6.85
C LYS A 251 29.56 -20.50 6.51
N ARG A 252 29.64 -21.55 7.33
CA ARG A 252 29.04 -22.85 7.03
C ARG A 252 27.60 -22.95 7.55
N ARG A 253 26.65 -22.58 6.67
CA ARG A 253 25.20 -22.88 6.71
C ARG A 253 24.26 -21.91 7.47
N VAL A 254 24.67 -20.68 7.78
CA VAL A 254 23.73 -19.68 8.33
C VAL A 254 23.01 -18.97 7.18
N ILE A 255 21.67 -18.98 7.19
CA ILE A 255 20.85 -18.11 6.33
C ILE A 255 20.63 -16.79 7.11
N PRO A 256 21.28 -15.67 6.72
CA PRO A 256 21.08 -14.40 7.41
C PRO A 256 19.63 -13.96 7.29
N SER A 257 19.00 -13.70 8.44
CA SER A 257 17.59 -13.38 8.56
C SER A 257 17.42 -12.04 9.27
N ILE A 258 16.55 -11.20 8.73
CA ILE A 258 16.24 -9.86 9.24
C ILE A 258 14.76 -9.79 9.63
N ALA A 259 14.49 -9.27 10.83
CA ALA A 259 13.17 -8.94 11.34
C ALA A 259 13.12 -7.47 11.77
N THR A 260 11.93 -6.85 11.77
CA THR A 260 11.76 -5.45 12.16
C THR A 260 10.44 -5.24 12.89
N ASP A 261 10.34 -4.16 13.65
CA ASP A 261 9.08 -3.64 14.20
C ASP A 261 8.27 -2.80 13.18
N HIS A 262 8.74 -2.72 11.93
CA HIS A 262 8.34 -1.76 10.89
C HIS A 262 8.53 -0.26 11.26
N GLU A 263 9.07 0.07 12.43
CA GLU A 263 9.26 1.44 12.91
C GLU A 263 10.73 1.87 12.82
N LYS A 264 11.58 1.26 13.66
CA LYS A 264 12.99 1.59 13.88
C LYS A 264 13.82 0.41 14.40
N LEU A 265 13.25 -0.56 15.09
CA LEU A 265 13.97 -1.74 15.56
C LEU A 265 14.26 -2.67 14.37
N VAL A 266 15.53 -3.04 14.21
CA VAL A 266 16.01 -4.02 13.24
C VAL A 266 16.74 -5.10 14.02
N ILE A 267 16.39 -6.36 13.76
CA ILE A 267 16.98 -7.53 14.39
C ILE A 267 17.63 -8.36 13.28
N LEU A 268 18.92 -8.67 13.43
CA LEU A 268 19.71 -9.46 12.50
C LEU A 268 20.16 -10.76 13.18
N ASN A 269 19.86 -11.91 12.58
CA ASN A 269 20.55 -13.15 12.90
C ASN A 269 21.95 -13.11 12.26
N LEU A 270 22.97 -13.12 13.11
CA LEU A 270 24.37 -13.00 12.71
C LEU A 270 25.08 -14.36 12.57
N GLY A 271 24.39 -15.45 12.91
CA GLY A 271 24.97 -16.79 12.96
C GLY A 271 25.63 -17.14 14.29
N SER A 272 26.02 -18.41 14.44
CA SER A 272 26.74 -18.94 15.61
C SER A 272 26.13 -18.62 16.99
N GLY A 273 24.81 -18.40 17.05
CA GLY A 273 24.07 -18.05 18.27
C GLY A 273 23.92 -16.54 18.54
N PHE A 274 24.56 -15.68 17.75
CA PHE A 274 24.50 -14.23 17.92
C PHE A 274 23.31 -13.59 17.20
N VAL A 275 22.60 -12.71 17.91
CA VAL A 275 21.49 -11.90 17.39
C VAL A 275 21.79 -10.43 17.64
N GLY A 276 22.00 -9.67 16.57
CA GLY A 276 22.23 -8.23 16.64
C GLY A 276 20.91 -7.47 16.70
N MET A 277 20.71 -6.66 17.74
CA MET A 277 19.53 -5.81 17.87
C MET A 277 19.93 -4.33 17.74
N TYR A 278 19.34 -3.64 16.76
CA TYR A 278 19.68 -2.27 16.40
C TYR A 278 18.46 -1.35 16.40
N ARG A 279 18.62 -0.13 16.92
CA ARG A 279 17.62 0.94 16.80
C ARG A 279 18.06 1.94 15.73
N SER A 280 17.28 2.06 14.67
CA SER A 280 17.60 2.93 13.53
C SER A 280 17.59 4.42 13.92
N ASN A 281 18.77 5.03 13.84
CA ASN A 281 18.98 6.47 14.00
C ASN A 281 18.79 7.25 12.69
N LEU A 282 18.39 6.58 11.60
CA LEU A 282 18.19 7.22 10.29
C LEU A 282 17.07 8.29 10.34
N PRO A 283 17.23 9.41 9.61
CA PRO A 283 16.35 10.57 9.72
C PRO A 283 14.98 10.30 9.07
N LEU A 284 13.96 10.10 9.91
CA LEU A 284 12.58 9.99 9.48
C LEU A 284 12.09 11.34 8.93
N PHE A 285 12.12 11.48 7.60
CA PHE A 285 11.41 12.55 6.90
C PHE A 285 9.90 12.41 7.19
N LYS A 286 9.41 13.24 8.11
CA LYS A 286 7.98 13.48 8.28
C LYS A 286 7.48 14.15 7.00
N GLY A 287 6.67 13.43 6.22
CA GLY A 287 5.93 14.04 5.13
C GLY A 287 4.93 15.03 5.67
N GLU A 288 5.19 16.32 5.47
CA GLU A 288 4.23 17.39 5.73
C GLU A 288 3.10 17.33 4.67
N PHE A 289 2.18 16.39 4.88
CA PHE A 289 1.03 16.16 4.00
C PHE A 289 0.07 17.35 4.01
N ASN A 290 0.28 18.30 3.08
CA ASN A 290 -0.71 19.17 2.43
C ASN A 290 -1.76 19.92 3.29
N SER A 291 -1.62 19.98 4.62
CA SER A 291 -2.44 20.84 5.49
C SER A 291 -2.45 22.29 4.99
N MET A 292 -1.28 22.78 4.59
CA MET A 292 -1.05 24.08 3.97
C MET A 292 -1.95 24.33 2.74
N GLN A 293 -2.15 23.32 1.87
CA GLN A 293 -2.96 23.45 0.66
C GLN A 293 -4.46 23.38 0.93
N TRP A 294 -4.91 22.52 1.84
CA TRP A 294 -6.35 22.43 2.16
C TRP A 294 -6.83 23.67 2.95
N ILE A 295 -6.00 24.18 3.87
CA ILE A 295 -6.21 25.47 4.51
C ILE A 295 -6.26 26.60 3.47
N SER A 296 -5.34 26.62 2.50
CA SER A 296 -5.31 27.63 1.44
C SER A 296 -6.61 27.68 0.63
N SER A 297 -7.12 26.55 0.14
CA SER A 297 -8.38 26.51 -0.62
C SER A 297 -9.59 26.98 0.20
N ILE A 298 -9.66 26.63 1.49
CA ILE A 298 -10.72 27.10 2.39
C ILE A 298 -10.60 28.61 2.66
N LEU A 299 -9.38 29.11 2.87
CA LEU A 299 -9.12 30.52 3.14
C LEU A 299 -9.49 31.38 1.92
N PHE A 300 -9.18 30.94 0.69
CA PHE A 300 -9.65 31.59 -0.54
C PHE A 300 -11.19 31.58 -0.66
N PHE A 301 -11.86 30.49 -0.30
CA PHE A 301 -13.32 30.42 -0.32
C PHE A 301 -13.97 31.38 0.70
N ILE A 302 -13.40 31.48 1.91
CA ILE A 302 -13.84 32.44 2.94
C ILE A 302 -13.62 33.90 2.48
N LEU A 303 -12.46 34.21 1.89
CA LEU A 303 -12.20 35.54 1.32
C LEU A 303 -13.15 35.88 0.17
N PHE A 304 -13.48 34.91 -0.69
CA PHE A 304 -14.47 35.10 -1.76
C PHE A 304 -15.87 35.39 -1.19
N LEU A 305 -16.31 34.65 -0.17
CA LEU A 305 -17.58 34.92 0.52
C LEU A 305 -17.60 36.30 1.18
N PHE A 306 -16.50 36.73 1.80
CA PHE A 306 -16.39 38.05 2.41
C PHE A 306 -16.42 39.18 1.36
N GLY A 307 -15.70 39.01 0.24
CA GLY A 307 -15.72 39.96 -0.88
C GLY A 307 -17.10 40.05 -1.55
N ALA A 308 -17.78 38.91 -1.74
CA ALA A 308 -19.15 38.87 -2.23
C ALA A 308 -20.12 39.56 -1.26
N TRP A 309 -20.00 39.30 0.04
CA TRP A 309 -20.83 39.94 1.06
C TRP A 309 -20.64 41.47 1.07
N GLN A 310 -19.40 41.96 1.03
CA GLN A 310 -19.09 43.39 0.89
C GLN A 310 -19.71 43.99 -0.38
N PHE A 311 -19.58 43.32 -1.53
CA PHE A 311 -20.15 43.79 -2.79
C PHE A 311 -21.69 43.87 -2.76
N PHE A 312 -22.36 42.86 -2.20
CA PHE A 312 -23.82 42.83 -2.10
C PHE A 312 -24.38 43.72 -0.98
N ALA A 313 -23.65 43.93 0.11
CA ALA A 313 -24.01 44.88 1.16
C ALA A 313 -23.96 46.33 0.62
N ASN A 314 -22.84 46.73 0.02
CA ASN A 314 -22.65 48.08 -0.50
C ASN A 314 -23.57 48.38 -1.69
N LYS A 315 -23.95 47.36 -2.49
CA LYS A 315 -24.99 47.53 -3.53
C LYS A 315 -26.42 47.63 -2.98
N LYS A 316 -26.68 47.25 -1.74
CA LYS A 316 -28.05 47.25 -1.18
C LYS A 316 -28.58 48.67 -0.98
N GLU A 317 -27.69 49.61 -0.62
CA GLU A 317 -28.02 51.04 -0.49
C GLU A 317 -28.19 51.72 -1.87
N ALA A 318 -27.40 51.29 -2.86
CA ALA A 318 -27.45 51.82 -4.24
C ALA A 318 -28.70 51.39 -5.04
N LEU A 319 -29.41 50.35 -4.61
CA LEU A 319 -30.65 49.88 -5.26
C LEU A 319 -31.93 50.42 -4.59
N THR A 320 -31.83 51.09 -3.44
CA THR A 320 -32.96 51.73 -2.77
C THR A 320 -33.22 53.18 -3.20
N SER A 321 -32.39 53.74 -4.10
CA SER A 321 -32.49 55.15 -4.53
C SER A 321 -33.28 55.38 -5.83
N TRP A 322 -33.99 54.37 -6.35
CA TRP A 322 -34.68 54.45 -7.65
C TRP A 322 -36.17 54.11 -7.56
N GLY A 323 -36.95 55.17 -7.37
CA GLY A 323 -38.38 55.27 -7.62
C GLY A 323 -38.80 56.74 -7.51
N PRO A 324 -39.96 57.15 -8.05
CA PRO A 324 -40.99 56.36 -8.73
C PRO A 324 -40.97 56.56 -10.26
N ASP A 325 -41.92 55.94 -10.98
CA ASP A 325 -42.86 56.62 -11.90
C ASP A 325 -43.48 55.62 -12.90
N ASP A 326 -44.80 55.40 -12.80
CA ASP A 326 -45.60 54.85 -13.90
C ASP A 326 -45.76 55.96 -14.96
N PRO A 327 -45.48 55.66 -16.24
CA PRO A 327 -46.64 55.41 -17.12
C PRO A 327 -46.37 54.40 -18.26
N PHE A 328 -47.43 53.73 -18.74
CA PHE A 328 -47.83 53.78 -20.15
C PHE A 328 -49.23 53.18 -20.39
N THR A 329 -50.03 53.87 -21.21
CA THR A 329 -51.42 53.51 -21.54
C THR A 329 -51.55 53.24 -23.04
N SER A 330 -52.50 52.38 -23.44
CA SER A 330 -52.87 52.09 -24.86
C SER A 330 -51.86 51.20 -25.61
N THR A 331 -52.23 50.37 -26.60
CA THR A 331 -53.56 49.99 -27.14
C THR A 331 -53.45 48.56 -27.71
N SER A 332 -54.49 47.74 -27.67
CA SER A 332 -55.46 47.64 -28.78
C SER A 332 -56.59 46.68 -28.39
N ALA A 333 -57.78 46.86 -28.99
CA ALA A 333 -58.99 46.14 -28.61
C ALA A 333 -59.54 45.27 -29.76
N THR A 334 -60.26 44.21 -29.44
CA THR A 334 -61.28 43.62 -30.32
C THR A 334 -62.31 42.85 -29.48
N ASN A 335 -63.59 43.09 -29.73
CA ASN A 335 -64.71 42.38 -29.10
C ASN A 335 -65.03 41.10 -29.92
N GLY A 336 -65.61 40.02 -29.38
CA GLY A 336 -66.02 39.73 -28.00
C GLY A 336 -67.08 38.61 -27.95
N ALA A 337 -67.71 38.41 -26.78
CA ALA A 337 -68.89 37.54 -26.55
C ALA A 337 -68.62 36.00 -26.48
N PRO A 338 -69.53 35.17 -25.89
CA PRO A 338 -69.22 34.58 -24.57
C PRO A 338 -69.74 33.14 -24.33
N LEU A 339 -69.83 32.76 -23.03
CA LEU A 339 -70.58 31.66 -22.38
C LEU A 339 -69.74 30.45 -21.90
N GLY A 340 -70.08 29.93 -20.71
CA GLY A 340 -69.47 28.72 -20.13
C GLY A 340 -69.23 28.75 -18.62
N SER A 341 -70.22 29.10 -17.78
CA SER A 341 -70.09 28.97 -16.32
C SER A 341 -70.24 27.52 -15.86
N GLY A 342 -69.26 27.01 -15.11
CA GLY A 342 -69.29 25.70 -14.47
C GLY A 342 -68.86 25.80 -13.01
N SER A 343 -69.82 25.90 -12.10
CA SER A 343 -69.57 26.00 -10.66
C SER A 343 -69.84 24.65 -9.97
N GLY A 344 -69.00 24.32 -8.99
CA GLY A 344 -69.23 23.22 -8.05
C GLY A 344 -68.10 22.18 -7.97
N ASP A 345 -67.77 21.65 -6.79
CA ASP A 345 -68.16 22.11 -5.46
C ASP A 345 -67.24 21.54 -4.36
N ARG A 346 -67.24 22.20 -3.19
CA ARG A 346 -66.78 21.74 -1.86
C ARG A 346 -65.27 21.57 -1.61
N SER A 347 -65.00 21.53 -0.31
CA SER A 347 -63.71 21.72 0.36
C SER A 347 -63.63 20.82 1.62
N PHE A 348 -62.56 20.99 2.40
CA PHE A 348 -62.19 20.22 3.61
C PHE A 348 -61.66 18.79 3.30
N THR A 349 -60.63 18.29 3.99
CA THR A 349 -59.90 18.83 5.15
C THR A 349 -58.40 18.58 5.04
N ASP A 350 -57.57 19.52 5.48
CA ASP A 350 -56.12 19.33 5.63
C ASP A 350 -55.81 18.74 7.03
N SER A 351 -54.78 17.91 7.12
CA SER A 351 -54.18 17.40 8.36
C SER A 351 -52.78 16.84 8.09
N SER A 352 -51.85 17.75 7.82
CA SER A 352 -50.39 17.66 8.03
C SER A 352 -49.79 16.35 8.60
N ALA A 353 -48.75 15.82 7.93
CA ALA A 353 -47.41 15.77 8.54
C ALA A 353 -46.27 15.30 7.58
N ARG A 354 -45.32 16.22 7.34
CA ARG A 354 -43.85 15.99 7.27
C ARG A 354 -43.25 15.05 6.20
N ASN A 355 -42.58 15.71 5.25
CA ASN A 355 -41.19 15.48 4.80
C ASN A 355 -40.75 14.08 4.33
N ALA A 356 -40.49 13.96 3.02
CA ALA A 356 -39.12 13.84 2.49
C ALA A 356 -39.08 14.07 0.95
N ASP A 357 -37.88 13.99 0.37
CA ASP A 357 -37.56 13.66 -1.04
C ASP A 357 -37.90 14.67 -2.16
N ILE A 358 -37.06 15.72 -2.20
CA ILE A 358 -36.53 16.33 -3.43
C ILE A 358 -35.07 15.83 -3.53
N MET A 359 -34.52 15.39 -4.67
CA MET A 359 -34.91 15.53 -6.08
C MET A 359 -34.47 14.27 -6.86
N ASP A 360 -35.30 13.74 -7.76
CA ASP A 360 -34.88 12.70 -8.71
C ASP A 360 -35.07 13.16 -10.17
N LEU A 361 -34.29 12.59 -11.09
CA LEU A 361 -34.00 13.17 -12.40
C LEU A 361 -34.95 12.69 -13.51
N ARG A 362 -35.64 13.66 -14.14
CA ARG A 362 -36.22 13.69 -15.51
C ARG A 362 -36.60 12.33 -16.17
N GLY A 363 -37.89 12.17 -16.51
CA GLY A 363 -38.37 11.15 -17.48
C GLY A 363 -37.70 11.28 -18.87
N GLY A 364 -37.80 10.31 -19.79
CA GLY A 364 -38.96 9.46 -20.10
C GLY A 364 -39.80 10.12 -21.23
N GLY A 365 -40.26 9.46 -22.30
CA GLY A 365 -40.08 8.07 -22.76
C GLY A 365 -40.91 7.80 -24.03
N LEU A 366 -40.90 6.54 -24.53
CA LEU A 366 -41.78 5.97 -25.58
C LEU A 366 -41.66 6.46 -27.05
N ARG A 367 -41.31 5.56 -28.00
CA ARG A 367 -42.15 5.07 -29.13
C ARG A 367 -41.36 4.38 -30.27
N GLY A 368 -41.93 3.30 -30.84
CA GLY A 368 -41.75 2.92 -32.26
C GLY A 368 -40.74 1.78 -32.58
N PRO A 369 -40.99 0.87 -33.55
CA PRO A 369 -40.19 -0.36 -33.68
C PRO A 369 -39.51 -0.64 -35.05
N SER A 370 -38.41 -1.42 -34.96
CA SER A 370 -37.92 -2.45 -35.91
C SER A 370 -37.79 -2.19 -37.43
N ARG A 371 -36.56 -2.33 -37.95
CA ARG A 371 -36.23 -2.97 -39.24
C ARG A 371 -35.03 -3.92 -39.08
N ARG A 372 -34.81 -4.83 -40.04
CA ARG A 372 -33.84 -5.95 -39.99
C ARG A 372 -32.81 -5.87 -41.13
N TYR A 373 -31.59 -6.39 -40.89
CA TYR A 373 -30.56 -6.79 -41.90
C TYR A 373 -30.01 -5.63 -42.79
N VAL A 374 -28.88 -5.74 -43.53
CA VAL A 374 -28.06 -6.87 -44.02
C VAL A 374 -26.54 -6.57 -43.88
N SER A 375 -25.70 -7.60 -43.91
CA SER A 375 -24.29 -7.60 -44.40
C SER A 375 -24.02 -8.98 -45.06
N PRO A 376 -22.97 -9.23 -45.89
CA PRO A 376 -21.80 -8.41 -46.28
C PRO A 376 -21.56 -8.34 -47.82
N SER A 377 -20.39 -7.85 -48.32
CA SER A 377 -19.44 -8.61 -49.20
C SER A 377 -18.37 -7.79 -49.98
N GLN A 378 -17.12 -8.30 -49.95
CA GLN A 378 -16.11 -8.38 -51.06
C GLN A 378 -15.30 -7.17 -51.62
N TYR A 379 -14.02 -7.49 -51.88
CA TYR A 379 -12.98 -6.84 -52.74
C TYR A 379 -13.22 -7.20 -54.24
N PRO A 380 -12.52 -6.65 -55.29
CA PRO A 380 -11.06 -6.38 -55.41
C PRO A 380 -10.72 -5.04 -56.15
N ASP A 381 -9.55 -4.72 -56.74
CA ASP A 381 -8.25 -5.40 -56.96
C ASP A 381 -7.09 -4.39 -57.21
N GLY A 382 -5.83 -4.87 -57.23
CA GLY A 382 -4.69 -4.33 -58.00
C GLY A 382 -3.85 -3.19 -57.37
N SER A 383 -2.53 -3.10 -57.59
CA SER A 383 -1.57 -4.05 -58.22
C SER A 383 -0.11 -3.70 -57.88
N ALA A 384 0.83 -4.67 -58.01
CA ALA A 384 2.28 -4.54 -58.28
C ALA A 384 3.20 -3.69 -57.34
N SER A 385 4.47 -4.03 -57.07
CA SER A 385 5.25 -5.27 -57.31
C SER A 385 6.54 -5.33 -56.44
N SER A 386 7.14 -6.53 -56.39
CA SER A 386 8.45 -6.92 -55.83
C SER A 386 9.62 -5.91 -55.98
N HIS A 387 10.61 -5.86 -55.07
CA HIS A 387 11.77 -6.80 -55.03
C HIS A 387 12.52 -6.85 -53.66
N ARG A 388 13.55 -7.72 -53.56
CA ARG A 388 14.34 -8.09 -52.35
C ARG A 388 15.81 -8.34 -52.78
N PRO A 389 16.72 -8.77 -51.87
CA PRO A 389 17.53 -8.03 -50.88
C PRO A 389 18.97 -7.70 -51.39
N ILE A 390 19.86 -7.16 -50.53
CA ILE A 390 21.21 -7.71 -50.16
C ILE A 390 21.97 -6.75 -49.22
N SER A 391 23.01 -7.27 -48.54
CA SER A 391 23.87 -6.66 -47.51
C SER A 391 25.07 -5.85 -48.03
N VAL A 392 25.72 -5.05 -47.16
CA VAL A 392 27.14 -5.19 -46.73
C VAL A 392 27.49 -4.13 -45.66
N ASP A 393 28.44 -4.43 -44.78
CA ASP A 393 28.91 -3.59 -43.66
C ASP A 393 29.71 -2.34 -44.06
N THR A 394 29.84 -1.36 -43.15
CA THR A 394 31.06 -0.53 -43.05
C THR A 394 31.22 0.13 -41.66
N ASN A 395 32.45 0.53 -41.31
CA ASN A 395 32.87 0.83 -39.94
C ASN A 395 32.86 2.32 -39.53
N SER A 396 32.62 2.55 -38.23
CA SER A 396 33.26 3.54 -37.33
C SER A 396 33.41 5.03 -37.72
N ARG A 397 32.97 5.93 -36.84
CA ARG A 397 33.84 6.81 -36.00
C ARG A 397 33.04 7.52 -34.87
N PRO A 398 33.62 7.78 -33.67
CA PRO A 398 32.88 8.40 -32.56
C PRO A 398 33.22 9.88 -32.27
N ALA A 399 32.23 10.62 -31.75
CA ALA A 399 32.31 11.85 -30.96
C ALA A 399 30.92 12.08 -30.30
N SER A 400 30.74 12.88 -29.24
CA SER A 400 31.66 13.77 -28.52
C SER A 400 31.58 13.58 -26.99
N VAL A 401 32.68 13.89 -26.30
CA VAL A 401 32.69 14.17 -24.85
C VAL A 401 32.61 15.68 -24.69
N ASP A 402 31.70 16.17 -23.85
CA ASP A 402 31.63 17.57 -23.45
C ASP A 402 32.18 17.72 -22.01
N PRO A 403 33.33 18.40 -21.80
CA PRO A 403 34.01 18.39 -20.51
C PRO A 403 33.63 19.60 -19.64
N ASN A 404 32.80 19.38 -18.61
CA ASN A 404 32.75 20.33 -17.49
C ASN A 404 32.63 19.67 -16.10
N PHE A 405 33.62 19.97 -15.29
CA PHE A 405 33.83 19.51 -13.91
C PHE A 405 32.76 20.04 -12.94
N ARG A 406 32.45 19.26 -11.90
CA ARG A 406 33.09 19.44 -10.57
C ARG A 406 32.83 18.27 -9.64
N ALA A 407 33.88 17.87 -8.92
CA ALA A 407 33.82 16.94 -7.80
C ALA A 407 33.70 17.68 -6.46
N ALA A 408 33.36 16.95 -5.41
CA ALA A 408 33.48 17.29 -3.98
C ALA A 408 33.05 18.70 -3.53
N SER A 409 32.00 18.76 -2.70
CA SER A 409 31.73 19.92 -1.84
C SER A 409 31.50 19.44 -0.41
N GLU A 410 32.54 19.57 0.43
CA GLU A 410 32.43 19.32 1.87
C GLU A 410 31.50 20.36 2.51
N LEU A 411 30.30 19.94 2.92
CA LEU A 411 29.43 20.78 3.74
C LEU A 411 29.70 20.57 5.23
N LYS A 412 30.79 21.20 5.70
CA LYS A 412 31.02 21.43 7.13
C LYS A 412 29.94 22.36 7.68
N PHE A 413 28.95 21.82 8.40
CA PHE A 413 28.01 22.64 9.16
C PHE A 413 28.46 22.73 10.63
N ARG A 414 28.59 23.95 11.16
CA ARG A 414 28.85 24.17 12.59
C ARG A 414 27.57 23.93 13.39
N GLY A 415 27.65 23.14 14.45
CA GLY A 415 26.54 22.99 15.39
C GLY A 415 26.24 24.30 16.14
N SER A 416 24.95 24.58 16.33
CA SER A 416 24.45 25.60 17.24
C SER A 416 24.16 24.96 18.61
N ASN A 417 24.89 25.35 19.65
CA ASN A 417 24.58 24.95 21.02
C ASN A 417 23.36 25.71 21.55
N LEU A 418 22.47 25.03 22.26
CA LEU A 418 21.84 25.55 23.47
C LEU A 418 21.46 24.39 24.41
N GLU A 419 21.48 24.67 25.72
CA GLU A 419 21.17 23.73 26.82
C GLU A 419 19.81 23.02 26.63
N SER A 420 19.64 21.70 26.81
CA SER A 420 20.04 20.74 27.88
C SER A 420 19.10 20.74 29.09
N ALA A 421 18.30 19.66 29.19
CA ALA A 421 17.51 19.29 30.37
C ALA A 421 17.65 17.78 30.63
N ASP A 422 18.63 17.48 31.48
CA ASP A 422 18.81 16.29 32.33
C ASP A 422 17.52 15.61 32.81
N PHE A 423 17.48 14.32 33.17
CA PHE A 423 18.52 13.27 33.16
C PHE A 423 17.82 11.90 33.12
N LEU A 424 18.41 10.91 32.45
CA LEU A 424 18.60 9.56 33.01
C LEU A 424 19.73 8.85 32.24
N LYS A 425 20.44 7.95 32.92
CA LYS A 425 21.81 7.57 32.57
C LYS A 425 21.92 6.07 32.30
N GLU A 426 22.32 5.71 31.10
CA GLU A 426 22.79 4.37 30.73
C GLU A 426 23.97 4.52 29.74
N GLU A 427 24.88 3.55 29.70
CA GLU A 427 26.23 3.78 29.18
C GLU A 427 26.33 3.85 27.65
N ARG A 428 27.20 4.75 27.18
CA ARG A 428 27.37 5.07 25.76
C ARG A 428 28.78 4.70 25.31
N LEU A 429 28.95 3.48 24.80
CA LEU A 429 30.11 3.16 23.98
C LEU A 429 30.00 3.91 22.64
N HIS A 430 31.14 4.41 22.16
CA HIS A 430 31.22 5.25 20.97
C HIS A 430 31.50 4.44 19.70
N LEU A 431 30.65 4.66 18.69
CA LEU A 431 30.92 4.53 17.26
C LEU A 431 30.31 5.77 16.57
#